data_AF-A0A432SAT3-F1
#
_entry.id   AF-A0A432SAT3-F1
#
_cell.length_a   1.000
_cell.length_b   1.000
_cell.length_c   1.000
_cell.angle_alpha   90.00
_cell.angle_beta   90.00
_cell.angle_gamma   90.00
#
_symmetry.space_group_name_H-M   'P 1'
#
loop_
_entity.id
_entity.type
_entity.pdbx_description
1 polymer ?
#
loop_
_entity_poly.entity_id
_entity_poly.type
_entity_poly.pdbx_seq_one_letter_code
_entity_poly.pdbx_strand_id
1 'polypeptide(L)'
;MKELFILGVVTVFTLVTYYLVEPFAHHTLHKHVESEAFAYNDLSAITKVGDAARGEELVMGAGACTGCHSINAVGISAPMDAVSSAAAYGVNPPDLSNAGVVYDEKFLNALIKNPAHALAVEHKFDANIGEMHPMIPFYGAGGDIDQEVADMVTYLQSISVSSEDLTPAMAFENACGRCHGLKYNQWTQIGNKGSFKHKRDELSFDIQVLDYKDSLKAYMGKLPPDLSMYIRSRGEHYISTFVENPQNYFEGTSMPRVGVSADTAEKVIEYLKDAGDTKRDEREETGKYVMIYIIIFAIFSVLWKKQVWRDLH
;
A
#
# COMPACT_ATOMS: atom_id res chain seq x y z
N MET A 1 -51.87 5.15 -10.78
CA MET A 1 -50.82 4.46 -11.58
C MET A 1 -49.97 5.41 -12.41
N LYS A 2 -50.51 6.55 -12.88
CA LYS A 2 -49.74 7.59 -13.59
C LYS A 2 -48.49 8.08 -12.83
N GLU A 3 -48.54 8.23 -11.51
CA GLU A 3 -47.35 8.72 -10.77
C GLU A 3 -46.28 7.65 -10.59
N LEU A 4 -46.64 6.37 -10.50
CA LEU A 4 -45.65 5.28 -10.51
C LEU A 4 -44.97 5.17 -11.89
N PHE A 5 -45.73 5.43 -12.96
CA PHE A 5 -45.15 5.56 -14.30
C PHE A 5 -44.19 6.76 -14.39
N ILE A 6 -44.58 7.94 -13.88
CA ILE A 6 -43.71 9.12 -13.83
C ILE A 6 -42.45 8.85 -13.00
N LEU A 7 -42.59 8.22 -11.82
CA LEU A 7 -41.46 7.81 -10.99
C LEU A 7 -40.54 6.86 -11.75
N GLY A 8 -41.10 5.85 -12.43
CA GLY A 8 -40.32 4.94 -13.27
C GLY A 8 -39.53 5.67 -14.35
N VAL A 9 -40.16 6.63 -15.03
CA VAL A 9 -39.50 7.48 -16.04
C VAL A 9 -38.36 8.28 -15.40
N VAL A 10 -38.59 8.97 -14.28
CA VAL A 10 -37.55 9.76 -13.58
C VAL A 10 -36.40 8.87 -13.12
N THR A 11 -36.70 7.70 -12.55
CA THR A 11 -35.69 6.73 -12.10
C THR A 11 -34.86 6.25 -13.29
N VAL A 12 -35.48 5.89 -14.40
CA VAL A 12 -34.76 5.46 -15.61
C VAL A 12 -33.85 6.58 -16.13
N PHE A 13 -34.35 7.79 -16.31
CA PHE A 13 -33.52 8.91 -16.79
C PHE A 13 -32.40 9.26 -15.81
N THR A 14 -32.64 9.19 -14.50
CA THR A 14 -31.61 9.40 -13.47
C THR A 14 -30.52 8.34 -13.59
N LEU A 15 -30.90 7.05 -13.64
CA LEU A 15 -29.96 5.95 -13.74
C LEU A 15 -29.18 5.97 -15.06
N VAL A 16 -29.84 6.26 -16.19
CA VAL A 16 -29.18 6.39 -17.50
C VAL A 16 -28.22 7.58 -17.50
N THR A 17 -28.62 8.72 -16.93
CA THR A 17 -27.72 9.88 -16.83
C THR A 17 -26.52 9.54 -15.97
N TYR A 18 -26.72 8.91 -14.83
CA TYR A 18 -25.64 8.47 -13.94
C TYR A 18 -24.70 7.50 -14.67
N TYR A 19 -25.23 6.43 -15.28
CA TYR A 19 -24.47 5.41 -15.99
C TYR A 19 -23.78 5.92 -17.26
N LEU A 20 -24.27 6.97 -17.91
CA LEU A 20 -23.61 7.55 -19.07
C LEU A 20 -22.57 8.60 -18.67
N VAL A 21 -22.91 9.47 -17.72
CA VAL A 21 -22.06 10.60 -17.33
C VAL A 21 -20.90 10.13 -16.47
N GLU A 22 -21.12 9.28 -15.47
CA GLU A 22 -20.07 8.91 -14.53
C GLU A 22 -18.98 8.05 -15.19
N PRO A 23 -19.26 6.94 -15.90
CA PRO A 23 -18.21 6.18 -16.60
C PRO A 23 -17.50 7.01 -17.67
N PHE A 24 -18.22 7.86 -18.42
CA PHE A 24 -17.58 8.75 -19.40
C PHE A 24 -16.67 9.78 -18.73
N ALA A 25 -17.10 10.40 -17.64
CA ALA A 25 -16.30 11.33 -16.87
C ALA A 25 -15.07 10.64 -16.27
N HIS A 26 -15.22 9.45 -15.68
CA HIS A 26 -14.11 8.70 -15.11
C HIS A 26 -13.10 8.26 -16.17
N HIS A 27 -13.55 7.79 -17.34
CA HIS A 27 -12.68 7.44 -18.46
C HIS A 27 -11.93 8.66 -19.03
N THR A 28 -12.57 9.84 -19.06
CA THR A 28 -11.96 11.06 -19.63
C THR A 28 -11.02 11.75 -18.65
N LEU A 29 -11.37 11.77 -17.36
CA LEU A 29 -10.63 12.49 -16.32
C LEU A 29 -9.50 11.66 -15.70
N HIS A 30 -9.55 10.34 -15.83
CA HIS A 30 -8.56 9.45 -15.24
C HIS A 30 -8.00 8.50 -16.30
N LYS A 31 -6.66 8.47 -16.40
CA LYS A 31 -5.97 7.47 -17.20
C LYS A 31 -6.30 6.10 -16.65
N HIS A 32 -6.91 5.26 -17.48
CA HIS A 32 -7.13 3.85 -17.18
C HIS A 32 -5.83 3.08 -17.40
N VAL A 33 -5.44 2.25 -16.43
CA VAL A 33 -4.27 1.38 -16.50
C VAL A 33 -4.74 0.00 -16.11
N GLU A 34 -4.49 -0.99 -16.96
CA GLU A 34 -4.79 -2.38 -16.63
C GLU A 34 -3.79 -2.88 -15.58
N SER A 35 -4.27 -3.64 -14.60
CA SER A 35 -3.38 -4.28 -13.64
C SER A 35 -2.67 -5.46 -14.28
N GLU A 36 -1.41 -5.68 -13.92
CA GLU A 36 -0.65 -6.89 -14.26
C GLU A 36 -0.77 -7.96 -13.16
N ALA A 37 -1.73 -7.79 -12.24
CA ALA A 37 -2.02 -8.68 -11.12
C ALA A 37 -0.80 -8.96 -10.21
N PHE A 38 0.08 -7.97 -10.06
CA PHE A 38 1.31 -8.03 -9.27
C PHE A 38 2.25 -9.16 -9.73
N ALA A 39 2.28 -9.45 -11.04
CA ALA A 39 3.05 -10.56 -11.60
C ALA A 39 4.53 -10.24 -11.91
N TYR A 40 4.87 -8.95 -12.02
CA TYR A 40 6.21 -8.41 -12.30
C TYR A 40 6.92 -9.15 -13.44
N ASN A 41 6.25 -9.24 -14.59
CA ASN A 41 6.73 -10.04 -15.74
C ASN A 41 8.00 -9.48 -16.40
N ASP A 42 8.33 -8.22 -16.12
CA ASP A 42 9.57 -7.56 -16.52
C ASP A 42 10.79 -8.00 -15.68
N LEU A 43 10.57 -8.57 -14.49
CA LEU A 43 11.64 -9.03 -13.61
C LEU A 43 11.98 -10.51 -13.85
N SER A 44 13.28 -10.82 -13.82
CA SER A 44 13.77 -12.17 -14.05
C SER A 44 13.48 -13.09 -12.86
N ALA A 45 12.88 -14.25 -13.12
CA ALA A 45 12.71 -15.29 -12.11
C ALA A 45 14.03 -16.04 -11.87
N ILE A 46 14.31 -16.37 -10.61
CA ILE A 46 15.40 -17.26 -10.22
C ILE A 46 14.82 -18.66 -10.03
N THR A 47 15.35 -19.66 -10.75
CA THR A 47 14.86 -21.05 -10.68
C THR A 47 15.68 -21.94 -9.74
N LYS A 48 16.55 -21.33 -8.93
CA LYS A 48 17.41 -22.02 -7.97
C LYS A 48 16.60 -22.39 -6.73
N VAL A 49 16.94 -23.52 -6.11
CA VAL A 49 16.37 -23.90 -4.81
C VAL A 49 17.29 -23.31 -3.74
N GLY A 50 16.77 -22.39 -2.93
CA GLY A 50 17.55 -21.75 -1.88
C GLY A 50 17.72 -22.60 -0.62
N ASP A 51 18.74 -22.26 0.16
CA ASP A 51 19.08 -22.83 1.46
C ASP A 51 19.01 -21.75 2.53
N ALA A 52 18.09 -21.88 3.49
CA ALA A 52 17.88 -20.88 4.53
C ALA A 52 19.09 -20.68 5.46
N ALA A 53 19.89 -21.73 5.72
CA ALA A 53 21.05 -21.61 6.60
C ALA A 53 22.17 -20.83 5.90
N ARG A 54 22.42 -21.11 4.61
CA ARG A 54 23.35 -20.28 3.82
C ARG A 54 22.81 -18.87 3.62
N GLY A 55 21.49 -18.73 3.45
CA GLY A 55 20.82 -17.45 3.33
C GLY A 55 21.04 -16.57 4.55
N GLU A 56 20.94 -17.13 5.75
CA GLU A 56 21.24 -16.44 7.00
C GLU A 56 22.69 -15.93 7.01
N GLU A 57 23.66 -16.80 6.71
CA GLU A 57 25.08 -16.42 6.65
C GLU A 57 25.33 -15.28 5.64
N LEU A 58 24.64 -15.30 4.50
CA LEU A 58 24.75 -14.26 3.47
C LEU A 58 24.10 -12.94 3.92
N VAL A 59 22.89 -12.98 4.48
CA VAL A 59 22.16 -11.80 5.00
C VAL A 59 22.99 -11.09 6.08
N MET A 60 23.63 -11.85 6.97
CA MET A 60 24.45 -11.30 8.05
C MET A 60 25.88 -10.94 7.60
N GLY A 61 26.42 -11.69 6.65
CA GLY A 61 27.80 -11.58 6.18
C GLY A 61 27.93 -10.73 4.92
N ALA A 62 28.10 -11.37 3.76
CA ALA A 62 28.43 -10.71 2.51
C ALA A 62 27.37 -9.71 2.02
N GLY A 63 26.09 -9.97 2.29
CA GLY A 63 24.99 -9.05 2.00
C GLY A 63 24.91 -7.87 2.96
N ALA A 64 25.53 -7.98 4.15
CA ALA A 64 25.59 -6.96 5.20
C ALA A 64 24.24 -6.28 5.47
N CYS A 65 23.13 -7.01 5.34
CA CYS A 65 21.78 -6.44 5.36
C CYS A 65 21.49 -5.78 6.71
N THR A 66 21.98 -6.38 7.80
CA THR A 66 21.82 -5.87 9.17
C THR A 66 22.63 -4.61 9.47
N GLY A 67 23.52 -4.20 8.57
CA GLY A 67 24.18 -2.90 8.64
C GLY A 67 23.22 -1.73 8.39
N CYS A 68 22.05 -1.98 7.79
CA CYS A 68 21.03 -0.97 7.52
C CYS A 68 19.63 -1.38 8.02
N HIS A 69 19.29 -2.67 7.94
CA HIS A 69 17.97 -3.18 8.24
C HIS A 69 17.89 -3.81 9.63
N SER A 70 16.74 -3.70 10.29
CA SER A 70 16.40 -4.57 11.41
C SER A 70 15.90 -5.93 10.91
N ILE A 71 15.99 -6.95 11.77
CA ILE A 71 15.34 -8.24 11.62
C ILE A 71 14.79 -8.64 12.99
N ASN A 72 13.69 -7.99 13.40
CA ASN A 72 13.10 -8.14 14.72
C ASN A 72 12.65 -9.58 15.04
N ALA A 73 12.23 -10.37 14.04
CA ALA A 73 11.84 -11.78 14.20
C ALA A 73 12.96 -12.65 14.79
N VAL A 74 14.22 -12.25 14.60
CA VAL A 74 15.41 -12.92 15.17
C VAL A 74 16.17 -12.03 16.17
N GLY A 75 15.51 -10.98 16.69
CA GLY A 75 16.05 -10.14 17.75
C GLY A 75 17.11 -9.12 17.32
N ILE A 76 17.20 -8.82 16.02
CA ILE A 76 18.16 -7.84 15.49
C ILE A 76 17.48 -6.48 15.35
N SER A 77 17.86 -5.56 16.21
CA SER A 77 17.37 -4.18 16.17
C SER A 77 17.97 -3.39 15.01
N ALA A 78 17.28 -2.33 14.59
CA ALA A 78 17.81 -1.38 13.63
C ALA A 78 19.10 -0.73 14.17
N PRO A 79 20.11 -0.46 13.32
CA PRO A 79 21.39 0.11 13.74
C PRO A 79 21.28 1.57 14.21
N MET A 80 20.21 2.27 13.81
CA MET A 80 19.90 3.62 14.24
C MET A 80 18.38 3.85 14.23
N ASP A 81 17.92 4.93 14.87
CA ASP A 81 16.51 5.30 14.89
C ASP A 81 16.03 5.80 13.52
N ALA A 82 14.70 5.80 13.32
CA ALA A 82 14.11 6.12 12.03
C ALA A 82 14.40 7.53 11.52
N VAL A 83 14.56 8.52 12.40
CA VAL A 83 14.88 9.90 12.02
C VAL A 83 16.33 9.99 11.54
N SER A 84 17.25 9.40 12.30
CA SER A 84 18.67 9.31 11.90
C SER A 84 18.85 8.55 10.58
N SER A 85 18.15 7.42 10.41
CA SER A 85 18.17 6.67 9.15
C SER A 85 17.64 7.49 7.97
N ALA A 86 16.53 8.22 8.15
CA ALA A 86 15.99 9.07 7.09
C ALA A 86 16.94 10.22 6.74
N ALA A 87 17.62 10.81 7.73
CA ALA A 87 18.63 11.84 7.48
C ALA A 87 19.85 11.29 6.71
N ALA A 88 20.26 10.05 6.98
CA ALA A 88 21.41 9.42 6.32
C ALA A 88 21.08 8.90 4.91
N TYR A 89 19.92 8.27 4.74
CA TYR A 89 19.57 7.49 3.54
C TYR A 89 18.38 8.05 2.76
N GLY A 90 17.76 9.12 3.25
CA GLY A 90 16.54 9.72 2.70
C GLY A 90 15.24 9.06 3.19
N VAL A 91 15.29 7.79 3.59
CA VAL A 91 14.17 7.03 4.15
C VAL A 91 14.68 5.95 5.10
N ASN A 92 13.98 5.69 6.20
CA ASN A 92 14.38 4.67 7.18
C ASN A 92 14.26 3.26 6.60
N PRO A 93 15.30 2.42 6.47
CA PRO A 93 15.21 1.05 5.95
C PRO A 93 14.09 0.20 6.57
N PRO A 94 13.43 -0.71 5.82
CA PRO A 94 12.38 -1.57 6.36
C PRO A 94 12.97 -2.64 7.29
N ASP A 95 12.15 -3.12 8.22
CA ASP A 95 12.38 -4.38 8.91
C ASP A 95 12.26 -5.55 7.93
N LEU A 96 13.22 -6.46 7.90
CA LEU A 96 13.19 -7.60 6.97
C LEU A 96 12.46 -8.83 7.52
N SER A 97 11.99 -8.77 8.76
CA SER A 97 11.30 -9.88 9.44
C SER A 97 10.20 -10.53 8.61
N ASN A 98 9.44 -9.74 7.85
CA ASN A 98 8.33 -10.24 7.02
C ASN A 98 8.55 -10.00 5.52
N ALA A 99 9.79 -9.70 5.10
CA ALA A 99 10.07 -9.37 3.71
C ALA A 99 9.72 -10.51 2.76
N GLY A 100 9.94 -11.76 3.18
CA GLY A 100 9.69 -12.95 2.37
C GLY A 100 8.21 -13.24 2.10
N VAL A 101 7.29 -12.76 2.94
CA VAL A 101 5.83 -12.89 2.73
C VAL A 101 5.21 -11.62 2.12
N VAL A 102 5.75 -10.44 2.43
CA VAL A 102 5.24 -9.15 1.96
C VAL A 102 5.51 -8.94 0.48
N TYR A 103 6.73 -9.23 0.04
CA TYR A 103 7.19 -8.93 -1.32
C TYR A 103 7.06 -10.15 -2.24
N ASP A 104 6.76 -9.90 -3.52
CA ASP A 104 6.82 -10.95 -4.53
C ASP A 104 8.27 -11.45 -4.69
N GLU A 105 8.41 -12.75 -4.94
CA GLU A 105 9.72 -13.40 -4.99
C GLU A 105 10.60 -12.85 -6.12
N LYS A 106 10.05 -12.61 -7.32
CA LYS A 106 10.82 -12.02 -8.43
C LYS A 106 11.24 -10.60 -8.09
N PHE A 107 10.33 -9.85 -7.47
CA PHE A 107 10.64 -8.50 -7.02
C PHE A 107 11.75 -8.52 -5.97
N LEU A 108 11.67 -9.36 -4.95
CA LEU A 108 12.66 -9.41 -3.87
C LEU A 108 14.03 -9.87 -4.40
N ASN A 109 14.06 -10.87 -5.28
CA ASN A 109 15.27 -11.30 -5.99
C ASN A 109 15.89 -10.13 -6.78
N ALA A 110 15.08 -9.42 -7.57
CA ALA A 110 15.54 -8.28 -8.35
C ALA A 110 15.98 -7.12 -7.46
N LEU A 111 15.29 -6.87 -6.35
CA LEU A 111 15.60 -5.81 -5.40
C LEU A 111 16.98 -6.01 -4.78
N ILE A 112 17.32 -7.24 -4.38
CA ILE A 112 18.64 -7.55 -3.83
C ILE A 112 19.74 -7.34 -4.88
N LYS A 113 19.49 -7.73 -6.14
CA LYS A 113 20.48 -7.63 -7.24
C LYS A 113 20.63 -6.23 -7.82
N ASN A 114 19.55 -5.49 -7.98
CA ASN A 114 19.52 -4.14 -8.54
C ASN A 114 18.31 -3.38 -8.01
N PRO A 115 18.46 -2.68 -6.86
CA PRO A 115 17.37 -1.93 -6.26
C PRO A 115 16.73 -0.89 -7.17
N ALA A 116 17.53 -0.15 -7.94
CA ALA A 116 17.02 0.92 -8.81
C ALA A 116 16.11 0.36 -9.91
N HIS A 117 16.49 -0.78 -10.50
CA HIS A 117 15.69 -1.46 -11.52
C HIS A 117 14.41 -2.07 -10.94
N ALA A 118 14.51 -2.83 -9.84
CA ALA A 118 13.35 -3.46 -9.23
C ALA A 118 12.29 -2.45 -8.78
N LEU A 119 12.72 -1.30 -8.24
CA LEU A 119 11.85 -0.21 -7.78
C LEU A 119 11.37 0.70 -8.93
N ALA A 120 11.79 0.46 -10.18
CA ALA A 120 11.49 1.28 -11.35
C ALA A 120 11.89 2.76 -11.19
N VAL A 121 13.08 3.02 -10.62
CA VAL A 121 13.63 4.36 -10.33
C VAL A 121 15.01 4.60 -10.96
N GLU A 122 15.38 3.84 -11.99
CA GLU A 122 16.64 4.04 -12.73
C GLU A 122 16.78 5.43 -13.37
N HIS A 123 15.65 6.09 -13.66
CA HIS A 123 15.63 7.48 -14.12
C HIS A 123 16.15 8.48 -13.06
N LYS A 124 16.26 8.06 -11.79
CA LYS A 124 16.75 8.84 -10.65
C LYS A 124 18.09 8.32 -10.12
N PHE A 125 18.37 7.04 -10.30
CA PHE A 125 19.57 6.38 -9.79
C PHE A 125 20.24 5.59 -10.91
N ASP A 126 21.15 6.25 -11.61
CA ASP A 126 21.98 5.65 -12.64
C ASP A 126 23.43 5.52 -12.16
N ALA A 127 23.85 4.29 -11.92
CA ALA A 127 25.20 3.94 -11.50
C ALA A 127 26.28 4.40 -12.50
N ASN A 128 25.95 4.50 -13.80
CA ASN A 128 26.90 4.90 -14.84
C ASN A 128 27.31 6.38 -14.74
N ILE A 129 26.47 7.22 -14.11
CA ILE A 129 26.75 8.63 -13.87
C ILE A 129 27.04 8.95 -12.40
N GLY A 130 27.21 7.91 -11.56
CA GLY A 130 27.56 8.03 -10.15
C GLY A 130 26.38 8.29 -9.21
N GLU A 131 25.14 8.22 -9.70
CA GLU A 131 23.93 8.40 -8.89
C GLU A 131 23.47 7.05 -8.35
N MET A 132 24.15 6.57 -7.31
CA MET A 132 23.86 5.27 -6.69
C MET A 132 22.59 5.32 -5.84
N HIS A 133 21.77 4.27 -5.92
CA HIS A 133 20.65 4.07 -5.01
C HIS A 133 21.15 3.84 -3.56
N PRO A 134 20.47 4.35 -2.51
CA PRO A 134 20.93 4.21 -1.12
C PRO A 134 21.06 2.76 -0.63
N MET A 135 20.15 1.88 -1.07
CA MET A 135 20.36 0.43 -0.97
C MET A 135 21.31 0.02 -2.08
N ILE A 136 22.50 -0.48 -1.71
CA ILE A 136 23.50 -0.93 -2.66
C ILE A 136 23.11 -2.27 -3.30
N PRO A 137 23.43 -2.50 -4.58
CA PRO A 137 23.32 -3.83 -5.19
C PRO A 137 24.15 -4.87 -4.44
N PHE A 138 23.61 -6.08 -4.27
CA PHE A 138 24.42 -7.21 -3.85
C PHE A 138 25.29 -7.69 -5.02
N TYR A 139 26.61 -7.69 -4.83
CA TYR A 139 27.59 -8.06 -5.87
C TYR A 139 28.07 -9.52 -5.79
N GLY A 140 27.48 -10.31 -4.89
CA GLY A 140 27.84 -11.70 -4.66
C GLY A 140 28.89 -11.91 -3.57
N ALA A 141 28.94 -13.12 -3.03
CA ALA A 141 29.90 -13.57 -2.01
C ALA A 141 31.05 -14.41 -2.59
N GLY A 142 31.18 -14.43 -3.91
CA GLY A 142 32.22 -15.16 -4.66
C GLY A 142 31.73 -16.46 -5.32
N GLY A 143 30.44 -16.80 -5.17
CA GLY A 143 29.78 -17.92 -5.84
C GLY A 143 28.87 -17.51 -6.99
N ASP A 144 27.87 -18.35 -7.27
CA ASP A 144 26.79 -18.05 -8.21
C ASP A 144 25.79 -17.10 -7.55
N ILE A 145 25.77 -15.85 -7.99
CA ILE A 145 24.91 -14.80 -7.41
C ILE A 145 23.42 -15.18 -7.41
N ASP A 146 22.95 -15.93 -8.41
CA ASP A 146 21.53 -16.34 -8.44
C ASP A 146 21.23 -17.36 -7.35
N GLN A 147 22.19 -18.24 -7.05
CA GLN A 147 22.05 -19.17 -5.92
C GLN A 147 22.13 -18.45 -4.58
N GLU A 148 23.07 -17.51 -4.43
CA GLU A 148 23.23 -16.74 -3.20
C GLU A 148 21.98 -15.89 -2.90
N VAL A 149 21.41 -15.25 -3.91
CA VAL A 149 20.17 -14.47 -3.76
C VAL A 149 18.98 -15.40 -3.43
N ALA A 150 18.87 -16.56 -4.09
CA ALA A 150 17.84 -17.54 -3.75
C ALA A 150 17.96 -18.04 -2.30
N ASP A 151 19.18 -18.27 -1.82
CA ASP A 151 19.46 -18.64 -0.42
C ASP A 151 18.99 -17.51 0.52
N MET A 152 19.35 -16.25 0.26
CA MET A 152 18.93 -15.09 1.06
C MET A 152 17.39 -14.93 1.10
N VAL A 153 16.71 -15.04 -0.04
CA VAL A 153 15.25 -14.95 -0.12
C VAL A 153 14.58 -16.11 0.63
N THR A 154 15.12 -17.33 0.52
CA THR A 154 14.63 -18.49 1.26
C THR A 154 14.77 -18.28 2.78
N TYR A 155 15.87 -17.68 3.23
CA TYR A 155 16.01 -17.30 4.64
C TYR A 155 14.96 -16.27 5.07
N LEU A 156 14.78 -15.19 4.30
CA LEU A 156 13.77 -14.16 4.60
C LEU A 156 12.35 -14.72 4.64
N GLN A 157 12.03 -15.69 3.79
CA GLN A 157 10.78 -16.44 3.83
C GLN A 157 10.67 -17.30 5.09
N SER A 158 11.76 -17.96 5.51
CA SER A 158 11.76 -18.85 6.68
C SER A 158 11.53 -18.13 8.02
N ILE A 159 11.87 -16.84 8.10
CA ILE A 159 11.66 -16.01 9.31
C ILE A 159 10.37 -15.20 9.26
N SER A 160 9.69 -15.17 8.11
CA SER A 160 8.43 -14.45 7.93
C SER A 160 7.28 -15.18 8.63
N VAL A 161 6.27 -14.42 9.04
CA VAL A 161 4.98 -15.02 9.41
C VAL A 161 4.36 -15.74 8.21
N SER A 162 3.41 -16.65 8.48
CA SER A 162 2.62 -17.28 7.43
C SER A 162 1.81 -16.23 6.66
N SER A 163 1.39 -16.56 5.43
CA SER A 163 0.51 -15.69 4.65
C SER A 163 -0.78 -15.40 5.43
N GLU A 164 -1.33 -16.38 6.13
CA GLU A 164 -2.55 -16.23 6.92
C GLU A 164 -2.38 -15.31 8.13
N ASP A 165 -1.19 -15.30 8.75
CA ASP A 165 -0.88 -14.49 9.93
C ASP A 165 -0.40 -13.07 9.58
N LEU A 166 -0.08 -12.79 8.31
CA LEU A 166 0.27 -11.45 7.86
C LEU A 166 -0.96 -10.53 7.92
N THR A 167 -0.99 -9.63 8.89
CA THR A 167 -2.11 -8.68 9.08
C THR A 167 -2.06 -7.51 8.08
N PRO A 168 -3.20 -6.85 7.79
CA PRO A 168 -3.24 -5.59 7.04
C PRO A 168 -2.29 -4.51 7.54
N ALA A 169 -2.16 -4.37 8.86
CA ALA A 169 -1.25 -3.40 9.47
C ALA A 169 0.23 -3.74 9.19
N MET A 170 0.62 -5.01 9.33
CA MET A 170 1.99 -5.46 9.04
C MET A 170 2.36 -5.28 7.57
N ALA A 171 1.42 -5.58 6.66
CA ALA A 171 1.58 -5.38 5.22
C ALA A 171 1.80 -3.90 4.90
N PHE A 172 0.95 -3.01 5.44
CA PHE A 172 1.09 -1.57 5.22
C PHE A 172 2.37 -0.99 5.83
N GLU A 173 2.71 -1.35 7.06
CA GLU A 173 3.91 -0.89 7.76
C GLU A 173 5.18 -1.16 6.93
N ASN A 174 5.32 -2.39 6.42
CA ASN A 174 6.46 -2.79 5.61
C ASN A 174 6.47 -2.13 4.23
N ALA A 175 5.34 -2.16 3.53
CA ALA A 175 5.26 -1.76 2.12
C ALA A 175 5.15 -0.24 1.92
N CYS A 176 4.44 0.46 2.81
CA CYS A 176 4.03 1.86 2.60
C CYS A 176 4.42 2.77 3.76
N GLY A 177 4.46 2.23 4.99
CA GLY A 177 4.46 2.99 6.23
C GLY A 177 5.69 3.87 6.45
N ARG A 178 6.79 3.59 5.75
CA ARG A 178 8.05 4.34 5.80
C ARG A 178 7.97 5.66 5.05
N CYS A 179 7.16 5.72 4.00
CA CYS A 179 6.99 6.92 3.18
C CYS A 179 5.71 7.66 3.52
N HIS A 180 4.63 6.92 3.78
CA HIS A 180 3.29 7.47 3.93
C HIS A 180 2.81 7.52 5.38
N GLY A 181 2.14 8.61 5.73
CA GLY A 181 1.36 8.70 6.97
C GLY A 181 -0.06 8.18 6.77
N LEU A 182 -0.66 7.68 7.85
CA LEU A 182 -2.07 7.26 7.90
C LEU A 182 -2.68 7.80 9.19
N LYS A 183 -2.87 9.12 9.26
CA LYS A 183 -3.34 9.83 10.46
C LYS A 183 -4.61 9.25 11.07
N TYR A 184 -5.56 8.76 10.26
CA TYR A 184 -6.82 8.21 10.79
C TYR A 184 -6.63 6.86 11.52
N ASN A 185 -5.52 6.17 11.27
CA ASN A 185 -5.07 4.99 12.02
C ASN A 185 -3.89 5.31 12.95
N GLN A 186 -3.63 6.59 13.22
CA GLN A 186 -2.52 7.07 14.05
C GLN A 186 -1.12 6.72 13.54
N TRP A 187 -0.98 6.22 12.32
CA TRP A 187 0.31 5.83 11.75
C TRP A 187 1.13 7.04 11.27
N THR A 188 2.43 7.02 11.54
CA THR A 188 3.43 7.95 11.01
C THR A 188 4.65 7.20 10.48
N GLN A 189 5.54 7.89 9.76
CA GLN A 189 6.76 7.29 9.20
C GLN A 189 7.74 6.73 10.24
N ILE A 190 7.57 7.10 11.50
CA ILE A 190 8.35 6.59 12.64
C ILE A 190 7.51 5.68 13.56
N GLY A 191 6.38 5.16 13.07
CA GLY A 191 5.46 4.28 13.79
C GLY A 191 4.19 4.97 14.29
N ASN A 192 3.41 4.27 15.11
CA ASN A 192 2.13 4.75 15.62
C ASN A 192 2.29 5.87 16.66
N LYS A 193 1.56 6.97 16.47
CA LYS A 193 1.42 8.04 17.46
C LYS A 193 0.48 7.59 18.58
N GLY A 194 1.06 7.08 19.66
CA GLY A 194 0.33 6.70 20.86
C GLY A 194 -0.20 7.90 21.67
N SER A 195 -0.73 7.61 22.86
CA SER A 195 -1.09 8.63 23.84
C SER A 195 0.12 9.02 24.69
N PHE A 196 0.28 10.32 24.95
CA PHE A 196 1.39 10.86 25.74
C PHE A 196 0.87 11.43 27.04
N LYS A 197 1.55 11.14 28.15
CA LYS A 197 1.20 11.66 29.48
C LYS A 197 1.45 13.17 29.58
N HIS A 198 2.51 13.66 28.94
CA HIS A 198 2.90 15.07 28.96
C HIS A 198 2.92 15.64 27.55
N LYS A 199 2.38 16.86 27.39
CA LYS A 199 2.34 17.56 26.10
C LYS A 199 3.74 17.75 25.49
N ARG A 200 4.77 17.89 26.33
CA ARG A 200 6.17 17.97 25.88
C ARG A 200 6.59 16.74 25.09
N ASP A 201 6.22 15.55 25.54
CA ASP A 201 6.62 14.30 24.89
C ASP A 201 5.89 14.11 23.56
N GLU A 202 4.60 14.48 23.52
CA GLU A 202 3.81 14.52 22.28
C GLU A 202 4.43 15.47 21.25
N LEU A 203 4.80 16.68 21.67
CA LEU A 203 5.44 17.66 20.79
C LEU A 203 6.83 17.19 20.34
N SER A 204 7.58 16.51 21.20
CA SER A 204 8.87 15.92 20.83
C SER A 204 8.71 14.85 19.75
N PHE A 205 7.69 14.00 19.86
CA PHE A 205 7.37 13.02 18.81
C PHE A 205 6.95 13.71 17.51
N ASP A 206 6.11 14.74 17.58
CA ASP A 206 5.69 15.50 16.39
C ASP A 206 6.88 16.18 15.69
N ILE A 207 7.86 16.68 16.43
CA ILE A 207 9.11 17.23 15.87
C ILE A 207 9.88 16.13 15.13
N GLN A 208 10.05 14.95 15.73
CA GLN A 208 10.71 13.82 15.07
C GLN A 208 10.02 13.40 13.77
N VAL A 209 8.67 13.38 13.75
CA VAL A 209 7.91 13.11 12.53
C VAL A 209 8.17 14.18 11.46
N LEU A 210 8.30 15.44 11.84
CA LEU A 210 8.58 16.54 10.92
C LEU A 210 10.02 16.44 10.36
N ASP A 211 11.01 16.17 11.20
CA ASP A 211 12.41 16.00 10.79
C ASP A 211 12.55 14.83 9.80
N TYR A 212 11.84 13.73 10.06
CA TYR A 212 11.75 12.61 9.11
C TYR A 212 11.18 13.07 7.77
N LYS A 213 10.05 13.80 7.79
CA LYS A 213 9.36 14.27 6.59
C LYS A 213 10.19 15.24 5.77
N ASP A 214 11.02 16.05 6.41
CA ASP A 214 11.95 16.95 5.71
C ASP A 214 13.03 16.16 4.98
N SER A 215 13.60 15.15 5.63
CA SER A 215 14.56 14.22 5.01
C SER A 215 13.92 13.46 3.83
N LEU A 216 12.71 12.94 4.03
CA LEU A 216 11.95 12.24 3.00
C LEU A 216 11.59 13.16 1.83
N LYS A 217 11.23 14.41 2.09
CA LYS A 217 10.94 15.41 1.04
C LYS A 217 12.20 15.75 0.25
N ALA A 218 13.35 15.88 0.89
CA ALA A 218 14.62 16.08 0.21
C ALA A 218 14.96 14.87 -0.68
N TYR A 219 14.72 13.66 -0.19
CA TYR A 219 14.93 12.43 -0.93
C TYR A 219 13.96 12.26 -2.11
N MET A 220 12.68 12.51 -1.92
CA MET A 220 11.63 12.26 -2.91
C MET A 220 11.37 13.46 -3.85
N GLY A 221 11.93 14.64 -3.54
CA GLY A 221 11.63 15.91 -4.19
C GLY A 221 10.29 16.53 -3.79
N LYS A 222 9.33 15.69 -3.36
CA LYS A 222 8.04 16.10 -2.80
C LYS A 222 7.68 15.19 -1.64
N LEU A 223 6.98 15.74 -0.67
CA LEU A 223 6.50 14.97 0.46
C LEU A 223 5.39 13.99 -0.02
N PRO A 224 5.52 12.67 0.23
CA PRO A 224 4.45 11.72 -0.08
C PRO A 224 3.14 12.08 0.63
N PRO A 225 1.98 11.90 -0.03
CA PRO A 225 0.69 12.25 0.55
C PRO A 225 0.34 11.39 1.76
N ASP A 226 -0.49 11.95 2.64
CA ASP A 226 -1.19 11.17 3.67
C ASP A 226 -2.22 10.26 3.00
N LEU A 227 -2.26 8.99 3.40
CA LEU A 227 -3.09 7.98 2.74
C LEU A 227 -4.45 7.77 3.41
N SER A 228 -4.76 8.48 4.50
CA SER A 228 -5.94 8.18 5.35
C SER A 228 -7.25 8.15 4.57
N MET A 229 -7.42 9.03 3.59
CA MET A 229 -8.63 9.10 2.75
C MET A 229 -8.36 8.73 1.29
N TYR A 230 -7.17 8.21 0.98
CA TYR A 230 -6.74 8.07 -0.40
C TYR A 230 -7.59 7.04 -1.15
N ILE A 231 -7.93 5.92 -0.50
CA ILE A 231 -8.83 4.89 -1.04
C ILE A 231 -10.21 5.44 -1.37
N ARG A 232 -10.75 6.36 -0.55
CA ARG A 232 -12.05 7.01 -0.79
C ARG A 232 -11.97 8.05 -1.90
N SER A 233 -10.82 8.70 -2.06
CA SER A 233 -10.62 9.78 -3.03
C SER A 233 -10.21 9.34 -4.43
N ARG A 234 -9.64 8.13 -4.55
CA ARG A 234 -9.10 7.58 -5.81
C ARG A 234 -9.67 6.23 -6.21
N GLY A 235 -10.21 5.48 -5.25
CA GLY A 235 -10.70 4.13 -5.47
C GLY A 235 -9.59 3.08 -5.44
N GLU A 236 -10.00 1.84 -5.23
CA GLU A 236 -9.12 0.67 -5.10
C GLU A 236 -8.31 0.41 -6.37
N HIS A 237 -8.97 0.37 -7.53
CA HIS A 237 -8.32 0.08 -8.80
C HIS A 237 -7.15 1.03 -9.10
N TYR A 238 -7.32 2.33 -8.86
CA TYR A 238 -6.22 3.30 -9.02
C TYR A 238 -5.07 3.00 -8.07
N ILE A 239 -5.34 2.68 -6.80
CA ILE A 239 -4.28 2.42 -5.83
C ILE A 239 -3.52 1.15 -6.19
N SER A 240 -4.22 0.06 -6.52
CA SER A 240 -3.58 -1.21 -6.84
C SER A 240 -2.64 -1.09 -8.04
N THR A 241 -3.11 -0.49 -9.13
CA THR A 241 -2.31 -0.29 -10.36
C THR A 241 -1.20 0.74 -10.18
N PHE A 242 -1.41 1.76 -9.34
CA PHE A 242 -0.39 2.75 -9.03
C PHE A 242 0.73 2.19 -8.15
N VAL A 243 0.40 1.36 -7.16
CA VAL A 243 1.37 0.66 -6.28
C VAL A 243 2.19 -0.38 -7.07
N GLU A 244 1.55 -1.04 -8.03
CA GLU A 244 2.16 -2.01 -8.93
C GLU A 244 3.22 -1.37 -9.84
N ASN A 245 2.91 -0.23 -10.47
CA ASN A 245 3.89 0.53 -11.24
C ASN A 245 3.52 2.04 -11.35
N PRO A 246 4.11 2.90 -10.50
CA PRO A 246 3.83 4.35 -10.54
C PRO A 246 4.18 5.02 -11.87
N GLN A 247 5.16 4.48 -12.62
CA GLN A 247 5.61 5.04 -13.90
C GLN A 247 4.51 4.99 -14.97
N ASN A 248 3.53 4.08 -14.84
CA ASN A 248 2.39 4.01 -15.75
C ASN A 248 1.47 5.25 -15.65
N TYR A 249 1.52 5.98 -14.53
CA TYR A 249 0.73 7.18 -14.31
C TYR A 249 1.54 8.46 -14.45
N PHE A 250 2.73 8.48 -13.86
CA PHE A 250 3.61 9.65 -13.84
C PHE A 250 5.03 9.22 -14.18
N GLU A 251 5.42 9.38 -15.44
CA GLU A 251 6.78 9.11 -15.89
C GLU A 251 7.78 9.99 -15.12
N GLY A 252 8.85 9.37 -14.62
CA GLY A 252 9.87 10.04 -13.83
C GLY A 252 9.46 10.35 -12.39
N THR A 253 8.41 9.70 -11.87
CA THR A 253 8.01 9.87 -10.47
C THR A 253 9.01 9.20 -9.52
N SER A 254 9.31 9.91 -8.43
CA SER A 254 10.13 9.40 -7.32
C SER A 254 9.48 8.27 -6.51
N MET A 255 8.16 8.07 -6.64
CA MET A 255 7.48 6.97 -5.96
C MET A 255 7.89 5.65 -6.64
N PRO A 256 8.52 4.72 -5.90
CA PRO A 256 8.96 3.47 -6.48
C PRO A 256 7.79 2.50 -6.65
N ARG A 257 7.95 1.54 -7.57
CA ARG A 257 7.19 0.28 -7.55
C ARG A 257 7.35 -0.35 -6.16
N VAL A 258 6.24 -0.79 -5.56
CA VAL A 258 6.26 -1.29 -4.17
C VAL A 258 6.67 -2.75 -4.09
N GLY A 259 6.31 -3.57 -5.09
CA GLY A 259 6.81 -4.94 -5.19
C GLY A 259 6.13 -5.97 -4.29
N VAL A 260 4.98 -5.61 -3.69
CA VAL A 260 4.18 -6.53 -2.87
C VAL A 260 3.62 -7.68 -3.70
N SER A 261 3.41 -8.84 -3.06
CA SER A 261 2.63 -9.93 -3.65
C SER A 261 1.15 -9.53 -3.78
N ALA A 262 0.39 -10.22 -4.64
CA ALA A 262 -1.04 -9.93 -4.83
C ALA A 262 -1.85 -10.04 -3.51
N ASP A 263 -1.60 -11.07 -2.70
CA ASP A 263 -2.22 -11.25 -1.38
C ASP A 263 -1.84 -10.11 -0.41
N THR A 264 -0.57 -9.70 -0.41
CA THR A 264 -0.14 -8.54 0.40
C THR A 264 -0.78 -7.24 -0.09
N ALA A 265 -0.97 -7.07 -1.40
CA ALA A 265 -1.65 -5.90 -1.94
C ALA A 265 -3.10 -5.82 -1.45
N GLU A 266 -3.84 -6.94 -1.42
CA GLU A 266 -5.19 -7.00 -0.84
C GLU A 266 -5.20 -6.56 0.62
N LYS A 267 -4.22 -7.00 1.42
CA LYS A 267 -4.06 -6.60 2.82
C LYS A 267 -3.72 -5.12 2.99
N VAL A 268 -2.85 -4.57 2.14
CA VAL A 268 -2.56 -3.12 2.13
C VAL A 268 -3.83 -2.33 1.81
N ILE A 269 -4.58 -2.77 0.78
CA ILE A 269 -5.86 -2.15 0.41
C ILE A 269 -6.86 -2.22 1.56
N GLU A 270 -6.95 -3.34 2.26
CA GLU A 270 -7.84 -3.50 3.40
C GLU A 270 -7.49 -2.53 4.53
N TYR A 271 -6.20 -2.39 4.86
CA TYR A 271 -5.75 -1.41 5.85
C TYR A 271 -6.09 0.04 5.46
N LEU A 272 -6.00 0.35 4.15
CA LEU A 272 -6.41 1.65 3.64
C LEU A 272 -7.93 1.85 3.69
N LYS A 273 -8.73 0.81 3.43
CA LYS A 273 -10.20 0.86 3.55
C LYS A 273 -10.61 1.13 4.99
N ASP A 274 -9.99 0.46 5.96
CA ASP A 274 -10.22 0.71 7.39
C ASP A 274 -9.90 2.15 7.78
N ALA A 275 -8.81 2.70 7.26
CA ALA A 275 -8.44 4.09 7.53
C ALA A 275 -9.39 5.11 6.88
N GLY A 276 -9.83 4.84 5.65
CA GLY A 276 -10.74 5.70 4.90
C GLY A 276 -12.18 5.66 5.41
N ASP A 277 -12.51 4.64 6.20
CA ASP A 277 -13.87 4.34 6.61
C ASP A 277 -13.89 3.43 7.86
N THR A 278 -13.50 3.98 9.01
CA THR A 278 -13.33 3.24 10.27
C THR A 278 -14.59 2.54 10.79
N LYS A 279 -15.76 2.87 10.24
CA LYS A 279 -17.06 2.29 10.57
C LYS A 279 -17.71 1.65 9.34
N ARG A 280 -16.92 1.21 8.36
CA ARG A 280 -17.39 0.61 7.11
C ARG A 280 -18.39 -0.51 7.38
N ASP A 281 -18.02 -1.45 8.25
CA ASP A 281 -18.83 -2.63 8.55
C ASP A 281 -20.14 -2.24 9.27
N GLU A 282 -20.06 -1.35 10.27
CA GLU A 282 -21.25 -0.80 10.96
C GLU A 282 -22.19 -0.08 9.97
N ARG A 283 -21.61 0.67 9.02
CA ARG A 283 -22.38 1.41 8.00
C ARG A 283 -23.03 0.44 7.01
N GLU A 284 -22.33 -0.59 6.57
CA GLU A 284 -22.87 -1.60 5.64
C GLU A 284 -23.99 -2.41 6.29
N GLU A 285 -23.80 -2.83 7.54
CA GLU A 285 -24.83 -3.49 8.33
C GLU A 285 -26.07 -2.59 8.52
N THR A 286 -25.86 -1.35 8.98
CA THR A 286 -26.95 -0.38 9.19
C THR A 286 -27.65 -0.05 7.87
N GLY A 287 -26.90 0.14 6.80
CA GLY A 287 -27.40 0.47 5.47
C GLY A 287 -28.39 -0.58 4.96
N LYS A 288 -28.10 -1.86 5.18
CA LYS A 288 -29.02 -2.96 4.83
C LYS A 288 -30.37 -2.81 5.52
N TYR A 289 -30.39 -2.52 6.83
CA TYR A 289 -31.63 -2.33 7.59
C TYR A 289 -32.39 -1.08 7.14
N VAL A 290 -31.68 0.03 6.89
CA VAL A 290 -32.27 1.27 6.37
C VAL A 290 -32.95 1.02 5.02
N MET A 291 -32.31 0.28 4.11
CA MET A 291 -32.88 -0.05 2.81
C MET A 291 -34.16 -0.90 2.94
N ILE A 292 -34.18 -1.89 3.83
CA ILE A 292 -35.38 -2.69 4.12
C ILE A 292 -36.51 -1.79 4.65
N TYR A 293 -36.21 -0.91 5.61
CA TYR A 293 -37.19 0.00 6.19
C TYR A 293 -37.80 0.94 5.15
N ILE A 294 -36.97 1.51 4.27
CA ILE A 294 -37.43 2.38 3.17
C ILE A 294 -38.38 1.63 2.23
N ILE A 295 -38.06 0.37 1.87
CA ILE A 295 -38.92 -0.44 1.00
C ILE A 295 -40.27 -0.70 1.67
N ILE A 296 -40.28 -1.09 2.94
CA ILE A 296 -41.52 -1.34 3.70
C ILE A 296 -42.36 -0.07 3.80
N PHE A 297 -41.74 1.06 4.15
CA PHE A 297 -42.43 2.34 4.26
C PHE A 297 -42.96 2.82 2.91
N ALA A 298 -42.25 2.59 1.81
CA ALA A 298 -42.72 2.88 0.46
C ALA A 298 -43.98 2.06 0.12
N ILE A 299 -44.02 0.77 0.47
CA ILE A 299 -45.21 -0.08 0.28
C ILE A 299 -46.39 0.48 1.07
N PHE A 300 -46.21 0.77 2.36
CA PHE A 300 -47.28 1.34 3.18
C PHE A 300 -47.75 2.71 2.67
N SER A 301 -46.82 3.56 2.22
CA SER A 301 -47.14 4.86 1.64
C SER A 301 -48.01 4.73 0.38
N VAL A 302 -47.71 3.75 -0.49
CA VAL A 302 -48.53 3.46 -1.68
C VAL A 302 -49.91 2.93 -1.30
N LEU A 303 -50.00 2.01 -0.32
CA LEU A 303 -51.27 1.46 0.15
C LEU A 303 -52.14 2.54 0.82
N TRP A 304 -51.54 3.35 1.71
CA TRP A 304 -52.19 4.48 2.37
C TRP A 304 -52.74 5.48 1.36
N LYS A 305 -51.94 5.85 0.36
CA LYS A 305 -52.38 6.73 -0.72
C LYS A 305 -53.60 6.15 -1.44
N LYS A 306 -53.56 4.87 -1.82
CA LYS A 306 -54.70 4.21 -2.48
C LYS A 306 -55.97 4.26 -1.62
N GLN A 307 -55.82 4.16 -0.29
CA GLN A 307 -56.95 4.19 0.63
C GLN A 307 -57.54 5.60 0.78
N VAL A 308 -56.71 6.63 1.02
CA VAL A 308 -57.18 8.01 1.24
C VAL A 308 -57.82 8.62 0.00
N TRP A 309 -57.27 8.33 -1.18
CA TRP A 309 -57.73 8.91 -2.44
C TRP A 309 -58.76 8.05 -3.18
N ARG A 310 -59.21 6.95 -2.57
CA ARG A 310 -60.12 5.98 -3.19
C ARG A 310 -61.42 6.59 -3.70
N ASP A 311 -61.93 7.60 -2.99
CA ASP A 311 -63.25 8.16 -3.25
C ASP A 311 -63.18 9.45 -4.11
N LEU A 312 -61.98 9.87 -4.51
CA LEU A 312 -61.73 11.08 -5.31
C LEU A 312 -61.36 10.76 -6.77
N HIS A 313 -60.86 9.55 -7.06
CA HIS A 313 -60.39 9.11 -8.38
C HIS A 313 -60.71 7.65 -8.66
#